data_AF-A0AA86MQN2-F1
#
_entry.id   AF-A0AA86MQN2-F1
#
_cell.length_a   1.000
_cell.length_b   1.000
_cell.length_c   1.000
_cell.angle_alpha   90.00
_cell.angle_beta   90.00
_cell.angle_gamma   90.00
#
_symmetry.space_group_name_H-M   'P 1'
#
loop_
_entity.id
_entity.type
_entity.pdbx_description
1 polymer ?
#
loop_
_entity_poly.entity_id
_entity_poly.type
_entity_poly.pdbx_seq_one_letter_code
_entity_poly.pdbx_strand_id
1 'polypeptide(L)' 'MDDAVVLFSEDQKYTYKKILYICGQMRSVNLTLPEVLLVCNEVSEDIEKAKDMARDFNKKVWEKKLREL' A
#
# COMPACT_ATOMS: atom_id res chain seq x y z
N MET A 1 11.59 -5.95 -12.87
CA MET A 1 11.60 -6.00 -11.39
C MET A 1 10.97 -4.71 -11.01
N ASP A 2 9.65 -4.74 -10.84
CA ASP A 2 8.80 -3.56 -10.99
C ASP A 2 8.14 -3.29 -9.63
N ASP A 3 9.02 -3.04 -8.66
CA ASP A 3 8.67 -2.61 -7.30
C ASP A 3 8.76 -1.08 -7.23
N ALA A 4 8.08 -0.48 -6.26
CA ALA A 4 8.12 0.96 -6.04
C ALA A 4 8.72 1.32 -4.68
N VAL A 5 9.52 2.37 -4.67
CA VAL A 5 10.00 3.00 -3.43
C VAL A 5 9.44 4.42 -3.38
N VAL A 6 8.68 4.72 -2.33
CA VAL A 6 8.14 6.06 -2.07
C VAL A 6 8.99 6.72 -0.99
N LEU A 7 9.79 7.70 -1.40
CA LEU A 7 10.64 8.48 -0.50
C LEU A 7 9.85 9.61 0.17
N PHE A 8 10.22 9.92 1.42
CA PHE A 8 9.60 10.98 2.22
C PHE A 8 8.08 10.76 2.38
N SER A 9 7.67 9.52 2.63
CA SER A 9 6.27 9.13 2.69
C SER A 9 5.51 9.72 3.89
N GLU A 10 6.21 10.35 4.83
CA GLU A 10 5.65 11.13 5.93
C GLU A 10 5.14 12.52 5.51
N ASP A 11 5.53 13.02 4.34
CA ASP A 11 5.10 14.35 3.86
C ASP A 11 3.57 14.38 3.74
N GLN A 12 2.96 15.48 4.20
CA GLN A 12 1.49 15.67 4.20
C GLN A 12 0.84 15.54 2.80
N LYS A 13 1.63 15.60 1.73
CA LYS A 13 1.18 15.29 0.37
C LYS A 13 0.77 13.82 0.20
N TYR A 14 1.32 12.90 1.00
CA TYR A 14 1.02 11.46 0.99
C TYR A 14 -0.04 11.09 2.03
N THR A 15 -1.28 11.47 1.75
CA THR A 15 -2.42 11.03 2.58
C THR A 15 -2.63 9.52 2.47
N TYR A 16 -3.30 8.92 3.46
CA TYR A 16 -3.58 7.47 3.48
C TYR A 16 -4.27 6.98 2.20
N LYS A 17 -5.15 7.80 1.60
CA LYS A 17 -5.83 7.50 0.34
C LYS A 17 -4.86 7.40 -0.83
N LYS A 18 -3.86 8.29 -0.89
CA LYS A 18 -2.84 8.28 -1.94
C LYS A 18 -1.89 7.11 -1.78
N ILE A 19 -1.50 6.79 -0.55
CA ILE A 19 -0.69 5.60 -0.26
C ILE A 19 -1.41 4.33 -0.75
N LEU A 20 -2.68 4.16 -0.37
CA LEU A 20 -3.50 3.02 -0.84
C LEU A 20 -3.67 2.99 -2.36
N TYR A 21 -3.86 4.16 -2.98
CA TYR A 21 -3.94 4.29 -4.43
C TYR A 21 -2.65 3.80 -5.11
N ILE A 22 -1.48 4.21 -4.63
CA ILE A 22 -0.19 3.75 -5.14
C ILE A 22 -0.11 2.22 -5.06
N CYS A 23 -0.39 1.64 -3.88
CA CYS A 23 -0.36 0.19 -3.70
C CYS A 23 -1.32 -0.55 -4.65
N GLY A 24 -2.52 -0.02 -4.89
CA GLY A 24 -3.47 -0.59 -5.84
C GLY A 24 -3.02 -0.48 -7.29
N GLN A 25 -2.47 0.67 -7.68
CA GLN A 25 -1.99 0.91 -9.05
C GLN A 25 -0.81 0.01 -9.44
N MET A 26 0.02 -0.41 -8.49
CA MET A 26 1.14 -1.30 -8.78
C MET A 26 0.73 -2.60 -9.47
N ARG A 27 -0.49 -3.08 -9.21
CA ARG A 27 -1.05 -4.26 -9.88
C ARG A 27 -1.24 -4.10 -11.38
N SER A 28 -1.41 -2.86 -11.86
CA SER A 28 -1.45 -2.54 -13.30
C SER A 28 -0.07 -2.54 -13.95
N VAL A 29 0.99 -2.41 -13.15
CA VAL A 29 2.39 -2.37 -13.62
C VAL A 29 2.97 -3.78 -13.63
N ASN A 30 2.73 -4.55 -12.57
CA ASN A 30 3.22 -5.92 -12.44
C ASN A 30 2.13 -6.81 -11.81
N LEU A 31 1.78 -7.87 -12.53
CA LEU A 31 0.77 -8.85 -12.11
C LEU A 31 1.31 -9.86 -11.09
N THR A 32 2.63 -9.92 -10.94
CA THR A 32 3.35 -10.85 -10.08
C THR A 32 3.71 -10.15 -8.78
N LEU A 33 2.72 -10.05 -7.86
CA LEU A 33 2.88 -9.57 -6.48
C LEU A 33 3.83 -8.37 -6.31
N PRO A 34 3.47 -7.19 -6.83
CA PRO A 34 4.34 -6.02 -6.75
C PRO A 34 4.49 -5.53 -5.31
N GLU A 35 5.67 -5.04 -4.97
CA GLU A 35 5.97 -4.47 -3.66
C GLU A 35 6.04 -2.93 -3.68
N VAL A 36 5.58 -2.30 -2.60
CA VAL A 36 5.76 -0.86 -2.35
C VAL A 36 6.46 -0.68 -1.01
N LEU A 37 7.65 -0.08 -1.02
CA LEU A 37 8.39 0.31 0.16
C LEU A 37 8.18 1.80 0.46
N LEU A 38 7.61 2.10 1.61
CA LEU A 38 7.47 3.47 2.12
C LEU A 38 8.68 3.82 2.98
N VAL A 39 9.43 4.87 2.61
CA VAL A 39 10.61 5.33 3.33
C VAL A 39 10.29 6.67 3.98
N CYS A 40 10.34 6.68 5.31
CA CYS A 40 10.05 7.86 6.13
C CYS A 40 10.99 7.96 7.34
N ASN A 41 11.16 9.18 7.86
CA ASN A 41 11.87 9.41 9.12
C ASN A 41 11.01 9.14 10.36
N GLU A 42 9.69 9.24 10.23
CA GLU A 42 8.69 8.99 11.27
C GLU A 42 7.42 8.38 10.64
N VAL A 43 6.76 7.48 11.35
CA VAL A 43 5.49 6.88 10.90
C VAL A 43 4.36 7.86 11.18
N SER A 44 3.81 8.47 10.13
CA SER A 44 2.67 9.39 10.24
C SER A 44 1.35 8.66 10.49
N GLU A 45 0.33 9.38 10.96
CA GLU A 45 -1.04 8.85 11.12
C GLU A 45 -1.60 8.33 9.78
N ASP A 46 -1.27 8.97 8.67
CA ASP A 46 -1.68 8.53 7.33
C ASP A 46 -1.05 7.20 6.93
N ILE A 47 0.24 6.99 7.26
CA ILE A 47 0.93 5.71 7.02
C ILE A 47 0.30 4.60 7.88
N GLU A 48 0.08 4.87 9.16
CA GLU A 48 -0.53 3.91 10.09
C GLU A 48 -1.95 3.52 9.65
N LYS A 49 -2.75 4.51 9.26
CA LYS A 49 -4.11 4.29 8.74
C LYS A 49 -4.12 3.51 7.43
N ALA A 50 -3.21 3.80 6.50
CA ALA A 50 -3.10 3.06 5.25
C ALA A 50 -2.72 1.58 5.53
N LYS A 51 -1.78 1.35 6.44
CA LYS A 51 -1.37 0.00 6.88
C LYS A 51 -2.54 -0.79 7.44
N ASP A 52 -3.31 -0.20 8.36
CA ASP A 52 -4.44 -0.89 9.00
C ASP A 52 -5.55 -1.20 8.00
N MET A 53 -5.88 -0.25 7.12
CA MET A 53 -6.88 -0.47 6.07
C MET A 53 -6.46 -1.55 5.07
N ALA A 54 -5.20 -1.55 4.63
CA ALA A 54 -4.67 -2.58 3.73
C ALA A 54 -4.69 -3.96 4.39
N ARG A 55 -4.29 -4.04 5.67
CA ARG A 55 -4.33 -5.29 6.45
C ARG A 55 -5.74 -5.84 6.55
N ASP A 56 -6.72 -4.99 6.87
CA ASP A 56 -8.12 -5.41 7.00
C ASP A 56 -8.75 -5.80 5.67
N PHE A 57 -8.37 -5.14 4.57
CA PHE A 57 -8.75 -5.58 3.23
C PHE A 57 -8.19 -6.98 2.95
N ASN A 58 -6.90 -7.21 3.19
CA ASN A 58 -6.25 -8.50 2.94
C ASN A 58 -6.86 -9.64 3.77
N LYS A 59 -7.22 -9.38 5.04
CA LYS A 59 -7.97 -10.36 5.86
C LYS A 59 -9.30 -10.74 5.20
N LYS A 60 -10.09 -9.74 4.76
CA LYS A 60 -11.38 -9.99 4.10
C LYS A 60 -11.24 -10.77 2.80
N VAL A 61 -10.22 -10.44 2.00
CA VAL A 61 -9.90 -11.17 0.76
C VAL A 61 -9.57 -12.63 1.07
N TRP A 62 -8.76 -12.86 2.11
CA TRP A 62 -8.37 -14.20 2.55
C TRP A 62 -9.56 -15.03 3.02
N GLU A 63 -10.41 -14.47 3.89
CA GLU A 63 -11.63 -15.11 4.41
C GLU A 63 -12.61 -15.48 3.29
N LYS A 64 -12.74 -14.63 2.28
CA LYS A 64 -13.61 -14.85 1.12
C LYS A 64 -13.00 -15.77 0.05
N LYS A 65 -11.77 -16.27 0.25
CA LYS A 65 -11.01 -17.08 -0.72
C LYS A 65 -10.80 -16.38 -2.08
N LEU A 66 -10.75 -15.05 -2.09
CA LEU A 66 -10.56 -14.24 -3.31
C LEU A 66 -9.07 -13.98 -3.60
N ARG A 67 -8.23 -15.02 -3.52
CA ARG A 67 -6.76 -14.88 -3.55
C ARG A 67 -6.17 -14.40 -4.89
N GLU A 68 -7.00 -14.35 -5.92
CA GLU A 68 -6.65 -13.86 -7.25
C GLU A 68 -7.11 -12.40 -7.46
N LEU A 69 -7.66 -11.73 -6.43
CA LEU A 69 -7.87 -10.27 -6.39
C LEU A 69 -6.62 -9.50 -5.93
#